data_AF-A0A9E3YWH1-F1
#
_entry.id   AF-A0A9E3YWH1-F1
#
_cell.length_a   1.000
_cell.length_b   1.000
_cell.length_c   1.000
_cell.angle_alpha   90.00
_cell.angle_beta   90.00
_cell.angle_gamma   90.00
#
_symmetry.space_group_name_H-M   'P 1'
#
loop_
_entity.id
_entity.type
_entity.pdbx_description
1 polymer ?
#
loop_
_entity_poly.entity_id
_entity_poly.type
_entity_poly.pdbx_seq_one_letter_code
_entity_poly.pdbx_strand_id
1 'polypeptide(L)'
;MPLVSGLLWRLRQCAMEGAILCYRQGEWTLLQGDTRRQIDLTQRSTSTLWVIYLAFRELPSRRTGQIWLFKDSSSAEELRRLRVRVALLR
;
A
#
# COMPACT_ATOMS: atom_id res chain seq x y z
N MET A 1 1.78 30.83 -12.39
CA MET A 1 2.07 29.47 -12.90
C MET A 1 2.01 28.43 -11.76
N PRO A 2 0.83 27.98 -11.28
CA PRO A 2 0.72 27.07 -10.12
C PRO A 2 0.38 25.61 -10.48
N LEU A 3 0.39 25.23 -11.77
CA LEU A 3 -0.04 23.89 -12.20
C LEU A 3 1.03 22.80 -12.00
N VAL A 4 2.32 23.17 -12.03
CA VAL A 4 3.44 22.21 -11.94
C VAL A 4 3.54 21.62 -10.53
N SER A 5 3.21 22.39 -9.50
CA SER A 5 3.23 21.96 -8.10
C SER A 5 2.20 20.88 -7.79
N GLY A 6 1.00 20.98 -8.38
CA GLY A 6 -0.07 19.99 -8.22
C GLY A 6 0.22 18.67 -8.95
N LEU A 7 0.90 18.75 -10.10
CA LEU A 7 1.37 17.58 -10.86
C LEU A 7 2.49 16.84 -10.13
N LEU A 8 3.47 17.55 -9.56
CA LEU A 8 4.51 16.95 -8.72
C LEU A 8 3.93 16.33 -7.44
N TRP A 9 2.89 16.94 -6.87
CA TRP A 9 2.17 16.38 -5.72
C TRP A 9 1.41 15.09 -6.06
N ARG A 10 0.78 15.02 -7.25
CA ARG A 10 0.15 13.79 -7.76
C ARG A 10 1.15 12.72 -8.17
N LEU A 11 2.30 13.09 -8.71
CA LEU A 11 3.40 12.15 -8.98
C LEU A 11 3.98 11.60 -7.67
N ARG A 12 4.01 12.41 -6.60
CA ARG A 12 4.32 11.93 -5.24
C ARG A 12 3.24 11.00 -4.68
N GLN A 13 2.00 11.06 -5.17
CA GLN A 13 0.98 10.04 -4.87
C GLN A 13 1.19 8.75 -5.70
N CYS A 14 1.87 8.82 -6.84
CA CYS A 14 2.42 7.66 -7.57
C CYS A 14 3.76 7.17 -7.00
N ALA A 15 4.20 7.66 -5.84
CA ALA A 15 5.45 7.24 -5.22
C ALA A 15 5.48 5.77 -4.75
N MET A 16 4.48 4.96 -5.10
CA MET A 16 4.42 3.52 -4.84
C MET A 16 4.17 2.73 -6.15
N GLU A 17 4.35 3.36 -7.31
CA GLU A 17 4.33 2.65 -8.59
C GLU A 17 5.44 1.60 -8.62
N GLY A 18 5.08 0.38 -9.04
CA GLY A 18 5.99 -0.78 -8.99
C GLY A 18 6.30 -1.30 -7.58
N ALA A 19 5.64 -0.78 -6.53
CA ALA A 19 5.83 -1.31 -5.18
C ALA A 19 5.12 -2.66 -5.03
N ILE A 20 5.84 -3.64 -4.48
CA ILE A 20 5.33 -4.99 -4.24
C ILE A 20 5.08 -5.14 -2.74
N LEU A 21 3.83 -5.42 -2.40
CA LEU A 21 3.44 -5.77 -1.04
C LEU A 21 3.64 -7.27 -0.83
N CYS A 22 4.51 -7.64 0.10
CA CYS A 22 4.78 -9.03 0.47
C CYS A 22 4.30 -9.29 1.90
N TYR A 23 3.64 -10.44 2.10
CA TYR A 23 3.33 -10.96 3.42
C TYR A 23 4.06 -12.28 3.63
N ARG A 24 4.92 -12.36 4.64
CA ARG A 24 5.66 -13.59 5.00
C ARG A 24 5.72 -13.73 6.52
N GLN A 25 5.41 -14.92 7.01
CA GLN A 25 5.59 -15.30 8.42
C GLN A 25 4.97 -14.34 9.47
N GLY A 26 3.83 -13.70 9.17
CA GLY A 26 3.24 -12.74 10.11
C GLY A 26 3.53 -11.28 9.78
N GLU A 27 4.57 -11.03 9.00
CA GLU A 27 5.09 -9.69 8.75
C GLU A 27 4.72 -9.17 7.36
N TRP A 28 4.43 -7.86 7.30
CA TRP A 28 4.28 -7.16 6.04
C TRP A 28 5.59 -6.49 5.65
N THR A 29 5.99 -6.67 4.40
CA THR A 29 7.11 -5.96 3.82
C THR A 29 6.72 -5.31 2.51
N LEU A 30 7.14 -4.08 2.33
CA LEU A 30 7.00 -3.32 1.09
C LEU A 30 8.35 -3.32 0.36
N LEU A 31 8.34 -3.78 -0.87
CA LEU A 31 9.48 -3.72 -1.77
C LEU A 31 9.24 -2.61 -2.78
N GLN A 32 10.19 -1.70 -2.93
CA GLN A 32 10.14 -0.65 -3.93
C GLN A 32 11.52 -0.49 -4.56
N GLY A 33 11.66 -0.89 -5.83
CA GLY A 33 12.96 -1.04 -6.46
C GLY A 33 13.83 -1.98 -5.63
N ASP A 34 14.99 -1.48 -5.17
CA ASP A 34 15.93 -2.24 -4.33
C ASP A 34 15.71 -2.03 -2.82
N THR A 35 14.73 -1.20 -2.43
CA THR A 35 14.48 -0.91 -1.02
C THR A 35 13.42 -1.84 -0.46
N ARG A 36 13.79 -2.61 0.58
CA ARG A 36 12.86 -3.42 1.38
C ARG A 36 12.55 -2.70 2.69
N ARG A 37 11.27 -2.44 2.96
CA ARG A 37 10.79 -1.78 4.19
C ARG A 37 9.79 -2.65 4.91
N GLN A 38 10.04 -2.94 6.17
CA GLN A 38 9.04 -3.57 7.02
C GLN A 38 7.95 -2.56 7.35
N ILE A 39 6.70 -2.99 7.25
CA ILE A 39 5.54 -2.14 7.50
C ILE A 39 4.55 -2.86 8.41
N ASP A 40 3.77 -2.08 9.14
CA ASP A 40 2.58 -2.55 9.82
C ASP A 40 1.36 -1.92 9.18
N LEU A 41 0.35 -2.74 8.85
CA LEU A 41 -0.93 -2.24 8.40
C LEU A 41 -1.70 -1.63 9.57
N THR A 42 -2.36 -0.51 9.31
CA THR A 42 -3.17 0.19 10.30
C THR A 42 -4.66 -0.05 10.05
N GLN A 43 -5.47 0.18 11.09
CA GLN A 43 -6.94 0.07 11.03
C GLN A 43 -7.60 1.04 10.05
N ARG A 44 -6.86 2.04 9.53
CA ARG A 44 -7.33 2.96 8.48
C ARG A 44 -7.36 2.32 7.09
N SER A 45 -6.84 1.10 6.95
CA SER A 45 -6.91 0.34 5.70
C SER A 45 -8.35 -0.05 5.38
N THR A 46 -8.76 0.09 4.11
CA THR A 46 -10.11 -0.23 3.66
C THR A 46 -10.08 -0.90 2.29
N SER A 47 -11.09 -1.71 2.00
CA SER A 47 -11.20 -2.39 0.72
C SER A 47 -12.56 -2.20 0.09
N THR A 48 -12.56 -1.92 -1.21
CA THR A 48 -13.76 -1.90 -2.06
C THR A 48 -13.64 -2.96 -3.16
N LEU A 49 -14.68 -3.07 -4.00
CA LEU A 49 -14.69 -3.97 -5.16
C LEU A 49 -13.59 -3.68 -6.19
N TRP A 50 -13.18 -2.41 -6.31
CA TRP A 50 -12.29 -1.94 -7.38
C TRP A 50 -10.91 -1.53 -6.87
N VAL A 51 -10.82 -1.09 -5.62
CA VAL A 51 -9.58 -0.59 -5.03
C VAL A 51 -9.43 -1.04 -3.57
N ILE A 52 -8.22 -1.41 -3.19
CA ILE A 52 -7.82 -1.66 -1.81
C ILE A 52 -6.89 -0.54 -1.39
N TYR A 53 -7.32 0.21 -0.39
CA TYR A 53 -6.53 1.25 0.25
C TYR A 53 -5.86 0.66 1.49
N LEU A 54 -4.53 0.70 1.53
CA LEU A 54 -3.77 0.25 2.68
C LEU A 54 -3.05 1.45 3.29
N ALA A 55 -3.37 1.74 4.54
CA ALA A 55 -2.63 2.69 5.35
C ALA A 55 -1.66 1.92 6.23
N PHE A 56 -0.38 2.27 6.19
CA PHE A 56 0.66 1.53 6.90
C PHE A 56 1.60 2.45 7.65
N ARG A 57 2.36 1.85 8.57
CA ARG A 57 3.46 2.51 9.28
C ARG A 57 4.74 1.75 8.99
N GLU A 58 5.76 2.44 8.48
CA GLU A 58 7.09 1.87 8.26
C GLU A 58 7.80 1.64 9.61
N LEU A 59 8.54 0.55 9.69
CA LEU A 59 9.39 0.20 10.82
C LEU A 59 10.88 0.21 10.39
N PRO A 60 11.80 0.70 11.23
CA PRO A 60 11.59 1.28 12.56
C PRO A 60 11.25 2.78 12.53
N SER A 61 11.24 3.41 11.35
CA SER A 61 11.12 4.88 11.20
C SER A 61 9.81 5.48 11.72
N ARG A 62 8.78 4.64 11.96
CA ARG A 62 7.41 5.00 12.34
C ARG A 62 6.73 5.98 11.37
N ARG A 63 7.26 6.13 10.15
CA ARG A 63 6.66 6.97 9.12
C ARG A 63 5.36 6.36 8.66
N THR A 64 4.31 7.17 8.58
CA THR A 64 3.04 6.72 8.02
C THR A 64 3.06 6.83 6.51
N GLY A 65 2.60 5.80 5.83
CA GLY A 65 2.46 5.73 4.38
C GLY A 65 1.11 5.19 3.97
N GLN A 66 0.84 5.26 2.68
CA GLN A 66 -0.38 4.73 2.08
C GLN A 66 -0.07 4.16 0.70
N ILE A 67 -0.78 3.10 0.33
CA ILE A 67 -0.71 2.49 -1.00
C ILE A 67 -2.13 2.15 -1.49
N TRP A 68 -2.33 2.32 -2.79
CA TRP A 68 -3.57 2.01 -3.48
C TRP A 68 -3.29 0.82 -4.40
N LEU A 69 -4.05 -0.26 -4.21
CA LEU A 69 -3.99 -1.45 -5.06
C LEU A 69 -5.29 -1.52 -5.86
N PHE A 70 -5.17 -1.44 -7.18
CA PHE A 70 -6.29 -1.55 -8.09
C PHE A 70 -6.59 -3.02 -8.40
N LYS A 71 -7.78 -3.29 -8.94
CA LYS A 71 -8.25 -4.66 -9.24
C LYS A 71 -7.32 -5.43 -10.19
N ASP A 72 -6.62 -4.74 -11.05
CA ASP A 72 -5.67 -5.26 -12.04
C ASP A 72 -4.22 -5.35 -11.53
N SER A 73 -3.94 -4.89 -10.31
CA SER A 73 -2.58 -4.87 -9.75
C SER A 73 -2.04 -6.25 -9.36
N SER A 74 -2.89 -7.27 -9.23
CA SER A 74 -2.52 -8.65 -8.81
C SER A 74 -3.63 -9.64 -9.17
N SER A 75 -3.39 -10.93 -8.93
CA SER A 75 -4.42 -11.96 -9.14
C SER A 75 -5.64 -11.77 -8.22
N ALA A 76 -6.81 -12.22 -8.67
CA ALA A 76 -8.04 -12.12 -7.90
C ALA A 76 -7.97 -12.85 -6.54
N GLU A 77 -7.22 -13.95 -6.45
CA GLU A 77 -7.01 -14.71 -5.22
C GLU A 77 -6.13 -13.97 -4.21
N GLU A 78 -5.07 -13.31 -4.66
CA GLU A 78 -4.21 -12.47 -3.80
C GLU A 78 -4.98 -11.27 -3.27
N LEU A 79 -5.75 -10.60 -4.12
CA LEU A 79 -6.60 -9.49 -3.70
C LEU A 79 -7.69 -9.96 -2.73
N ARG A 80 -8.28 -11.14 -2.94
CA ARG A 80 -9.25 -11.72 -1.99
C ARG A 80 -8.60 -11.99 -0.63
N ARG A 81 -7.43 -12.62 -0.59
CA ARG A 81 -6.67 -12.87 0.66
C ARG A 81 -6.33 -11.57 1.38
N LEU A 82 -5.91 -10.56 0.62
CA LEU A 82 -5.63 -9.23 1.17
C LEU A 82 -6.88 -8.58 1.77
N ARG A 83 -8.02 -8.63 1.08
CA ARG A 83 -9.31 -8.09 1.59
C ARG A 83 -9.71 -8.73 2.92
N VAL A 84 -9.59 -10.05 3.02
CA VAL A 84 -9.88 -10.76 4.28
C VAL A 84 -8.96 -10.29 5.40
N ARG A 85 -7.66 -10.17 5.14
CA ARG A 85 -6.70 -9.68 6.13
C ARG A 85 -6.99 -8.25 6.56
N VAL A 86 -7.32 -7.36 5.62
CA VAL A 86 -7.72 -5.98 5.92
C VAL A 86 -9.00 -5.94 6.76
N ALA A 87 -9.96 -6.83 6.50
CA ALA A 87 -11.17 -6.94 7.30
C ALA A 87 -10.89 -7.40 8.75
N LEU A 88 -9.86 -8.24 8.96
CA LEU A 88 -9.41 -8.70 10.28
C LEU A 88 -8.60 -7.65 11.07
N LEU A 89 -8.23 -6.52 10.46
CA LEU A 89 -7.59 -5.41 11.18
C LEU A 89 -8.61 -4.53 11.93
N ARG A 90 -9.90 -4.73 11.69
CA ARG A 90 -11.00 -4.06 12.40
C ARG A 90 -11.33 -4.80 13.69
#